data_AF-A0A0R0GZ49-F1
#
_entry.id   AF-A0A0R0GZ49-F1
#
_cell.length_a   1.000
_cell.length_b   1.000
_cell.length_c   1.000
_cell.angle_alpha   90.00
_cell.angle_beta   90.00
_cell.angle_gamma   90.00
#
_symmetry.space_group_name_H-M   'P 1'
#
loop_
_entity.id
_entity.type
_entity.pdbx_description
1 polymer ?
#
loop_
_entity_poly.entity_id
_entity_poly.type
_entity_poly.pdbx_seq_one_letter_code
_entity_poly.pdbx_strand_id
1 'polypeptide(L)'
;MILLYAVFGCCFLYKPWHHRRWVAEKLGPEARKNELEFTKKILSVDAKHYHAWSHRQWVLQALGGWEDELNYCTELLKEDIFNNSAWNQRYFVITRSPFLGGLKAMRESEVLYTIEAIIAYPENESSWRYLRGLYKGETTSWVNDPQVSSVCLKILRTKSNYVFALSTILDLICFGYLPNEDFRDAIDALKTADMDKQNLDDNEKGEQQNLNIAQNICSILEQVDPIRTNYWIWRKSRLPLSA
;
A
#
# COMPACT_ATOMS: atom_id res chain seq x y z
N MET A 1 38.16 0.01 -20.38
CA MET A 1 37.18 -1.08 -20.23
C MET A 1 36.14 -0.75 -19.13
N ILE A 2 35.50 0.43 -19.18
CA ILE A 2 34.44 0.87 -18.22
C ILE A 2 33.29 1.65 -18.93
N LEU A 3 33.32 1.82 -20.25
CA LEU A 3 32.33 2.63 -20.99
C LEU A 3 31.54 1.80 -22.02
N LEU A 4 30.83 0.76 -21.57
CA LEU A 4 29.89 0.02 -22.43
C LEU A 4 28.59 -0.40 -21.73
N TYR A 5 28.31 0.10 -20.52
CA TYR A 5 27.12 -0.27 -19.76
C TYR A 5 25.98 0.76 -19.75
N ALA A 6 26.12 1.91 -20.43
CA ALA A 6 25.17 3.03 -20.25
C ALA A 6 24.24 3.34 -21.45
N VAL A 7 24.34 2.66 -22.60
CA VAL A 7 23.56 3.07 -23.81
C VAL A 7 22.97 1.89 -24.61
N PHE A 8 22.49 0.83 -23.96
CA PHE A 8 21.59 -0.14 -24.60
C PHE A 8 20.21 -0.10 -23.94
N GLY A 9 19.51 0.98 -24.24
CA GLY A 9 18.20 1.33 -23.69
C GLY A 9 17.07 0.40 -24.12
N CYS A 10 16.31 -0.03 -23.11
CA CYS A 10 14.88 -0.34 -23.03
C CYS A 10 14.20 -1.31 -24.03
N CYS A 11 14.53 -1.35 -25.33
CA CYS A 11 13.80 -2.19 -26.31
C CYS A 11 14.39 -3.59 -26.53
N PHE A 12 15.62 -3.86 -26.04
CA PHE A 12 16.31 -5.13 -26.27
C PHE A 12 16.29 -6.12 -25.11
N LEU A 13 15.78 -5.74 -23.93
CA LEU A 13 15.83 -6.58 -22.74
C LEU A 13 14.71 -7.63 -22.68
N TYR A 14 13.58 -7.43 -23.35
CA TYR A 14 12.48 -8.42 -23.38
C TYR A 14 12.91 -9.75 -24.00
N LYS A 15 13.64 -9.72 -25.12
CA LYS A 15 14.02 -10.93 -25.87
C LYS A 15 14.87 -11.92 -25.04
N PRO A 16 15.92 -11.48 -24.32
CA PRO A 16 16.67 -12.34 -23.40
C PRO A 16 15.80 -13.00 -22.31
N TRP A 17 14.91 -12.24 -21.65
CA TRP A 17 14.04 -12.80 -20.60
C TRP A 17 13.06 -13.83 -21.19
N HIS A 18 12.50 -13.56 -22.37
CA HIS A 18 11.63 -14.51 -23.05
C HIS A 18 12.35 -15.79 -23.46
N HIS A 19 13.54 -15.67 -24.04
CA HIS A 19 14.34 -16.85 -24.38
C HIS A 19 14.71 -17.65 -23.12
N ARG A 20 15.07 -16.97 -22.03
CA ARG A 20 15.35 -17.63 -20.75
C ARG A 20 14.16 -18.40 -20.20
N ARG A 21 12.95 -17.82 -20.23
CA ARG A 21 11.70 -18.53 -19.86
C ARG A 21 11.51 -19.77 -20.71
N TRP A 22 11.64 -19.65 -22.03
CA TRP A 22 11.52 -20.78 -22.95
C TRP A 22 12.51 -21.92 -22.64
N VAL A 23 13.78 -21.60 -22.35
CA VAL A 23 14.77 -22.61 -21.93
C VAL A 23 14.37 -23.25 -20.61
N ALA A 24 13.97 -22.45 -19.61
CA ALA A 24 13.55 -22.96 -18.30
C ALA A 24 12.30 -23.86 -18.38
N GLU A 25 11.35 -23.55 -19.27
CA GLU A 25 10.19 -24.42 -19.55
C GLU A 25 10.62 -25.79 -20.09
N LYS A 26 11.63 -25.83 -20.97
CA LYS A 26 12.14 -27.10 -21.51
C LYS A 26 12.90 -27.92 -20.46
N LEU A 27 13.56 -27.26 -19.51
CA LEU A 27 14.24 -27.92 -18.40
C LEU A 27 13.28 -28.38 -17.30
N GLY A 28 12.07 -27.81 -17.23
CA GLY A 28 11.05 -28.19 -16.27
C GLY A 28 11.33 -27.75 -14.83
N PRO A 29 10.68 -28.38 -13.83
CA PRO A 29 10.74 -27.97 -12.42
C PRO A 29 12.16 -27.91 -11.82
N GLU A 30 13.11 -28.69 -12.37
CA GLU A 30 14.50 -28.69 -11.93
C GLU A 30 15.21 -27.34 -12.13
N ALA A 31 14.76 -26.54 -13.10
CA ALA A 31 15.32 -25.21 -13.33
C ALA A 31 14.93 -24.18 -12.25
N ARG A 32 13.83 -24.43 -11.51
CA ARG A 32 13.22 -23.49 -10.55
C ARG A 32 14.24 -22.86 -9.61
N LYS A 33 15.03 -23.69 -8.92
CA LYS A 33 16.02 -23.21 -7.93
C LYS A 33 17.02 -22.26 -8.56
N ASN A 34 17.55 -22.62 -9.73
CA ASN A 34 18.51 -21.79 -10.44
C ASN A 34 17.90 -20.46 -10.92
N GLU A 35 16.64 -20.46 -11.33
CA GLU A 35 15.94 -19.25 -11.77
C GLU A 35 15.60 -18.30 -10.60
N LEU A 36 15.21 -18.85 -9.45
CA LEU A 36 14.99 -18.06 -8.24
C LEU A 36 16.30 -17.47 -7.69
N GLU A 37 17.40 -18.23 -7.70
CA GLU A 37 18.73 -17.73 -7.33
C GLU A 37 19.25 -16.68 -8.32
N PHE A 38 19.01 -16.88 -9.62
CA PHE A 38 19.37 -15.91 -10.65
C PHE A 38 18.65 -14.57 -10.45
N THR A 39 17.34 -14.60 -10.21
CA THR A 39 16.58 -13.38 -9.95
C THR A 39 16.99 -12.73 -8.63
N LYS A 40 17.29 -13.51 -7.58
CA LYS A 40 17.83 -12.99 -6.32
C LYS A 40 19.13 -12.21 -6.52
N LYS A 41 20.06 -12.72 -7.32
CA LYS A 41 21.32 -12.03 -7.65
C LYS A 41 21.13 -10.74 -8.44
N ILE A 42 20.14 -10.68 -9.33
CA ILE A 42 19.84 -9.43 -10.06
C ILE A 42 19.22 -8.41 -9.11
N LEU A 43 18.30 -8.86 -8.25
CA LEU A 43 17.60 -8.01 -7.30
C LEU A 43 18.52 -7.49 -6.18
N SER A 44 19.59 -8.20 -5.84
CA SER A 44 20.61 -7.68 -4.91
C SER A 44 21.43 -6.52 -5.50
N VAL A 45 21.47 -6.39 -6.83
CA VAL A 45 22.14 -5.27 -7.52
C VAL A 45 21.14 -4.14 -7.80
N ASP A 46 19.95 -4.48 -8.27
CA ASP A 46 18.84 -3.55 -8.50
C ASP A 46 17.53 -4.15 -7.97
N ALA A 47 17.16 -3.77 -6.75
CA ALA A 47 15.99 -4.27 -6.05
C ALA A 47 14.66 -3.92 -6.76
N LYS A 48 14.68 -2.96 -7.71
CA LYS A 48 13.49 -2.50 -8.44
C LYS A 48 13.49 -3.00 -9.90
N HIS A 49 14.39 -3.92 -10.26
CA HIS A 49 14.53 -4.42 -11.62
C HIS A 49 13.25 -5.13 -12.12
N TYR A 50 12.46 -4.43 -12.93
CA TYR A 50 11.12 -4.85 -13.35
C TYR A 50 11.09 -6.23 -14.02
N HIS A 51 11.99 -6.50 -14.96
CA HIS A 51 11.99 -7.78 -15.67
C HIS A 51 12.41 -8.95 -14.76
N ALA A 52 13.20 -8.69 -13.71
CA ALA A 52 13.61 -9.74 -12.77
C ALA A 52 12.42 -10.14 -11.90
N TRP A 53 11.65 -9.16 -11.40
CA TRP A 53 10.39 -9.42 -10.69
C TRP A 53 9.36 -10.14 -11.58
N SER A 54 9.16 -9.68 -12.81
CA SER A 54 8.25 -10.34 -13.76
C SER A 54 8.68 -11.78 -14.04
N HIS A 55 9.99 -12.02 -14.23
CA HIS A 55 10.52 -13.37 -14.41
C HIS A 55 10.34 -14.22 -13.17
N ARG A 56 10.61 -13.69 -11.98
CA ARG A 56 10.42 -14.40 -10.71
C ARG A 56 8.97 -14.82 -10.50
N GLN A 57 7.99 -13.94 -10.75
CA GLN A 57 6.57 -14.28 -10.69
C GLN A 57 6.19 -15.38 -11.68
N TRP A 58 6.72 -15.32 -12.91
CA TRP A 58 6.53 -16.37 -13.89
C TRP A 58 7.12 -17.71 -13.43
N VAL A 59 8.33 -17.73 -12.85
CA VAL A 59 8.95 -18.96 -12.30
C VAL A 59 8.05 -19.58 -11.24
N LEU A 60 7.51 -18.77 -10.32
CA LEU A 60 6.61 -19.25 -9.27
C LEU A 60 5.36 -19.90 -9.86
N GLN A 61 4.75 -19.27 -10.87
CA GLN A 61 3.54 -19.77 -11.51
C GLN A 61 3.78 -21.01 -12.38
N ALA A 62 4.84 -21.03 -13.17
CA ALA A 62 5.11 -22.08 -14.15
C ALA A 62 5.86 -23.27 -13.57
N LEU A 63 6.81 -23.01 -12.65
CA LEU A 63 7.74 -24.01 -12.14
C LEU A 63 7.57 -24.28 -10.65
N GLY A 64 6.92 -23.41 -9.87
CA GLY A 64 6.72 -23.54 -8.42
C GLY A 64 7.77 -22.79 -7.57
N GLY A 65 7.95 -23.18 -6.30
CA GLY A 65 8.90 -22.55 -5.37
C GLY A 65 8.28 -21.46 -4.50
N TRP A 66 7.02 -21.63 -4.14
CA TRP A 66 6.26 -20.68 -3.34
C TRP A 66 6.62 -20.72 -1.85
N GLU A 67 7.19 -21.83 -1.39
CA GLU A 67 7.39 -22.19 0.01
C GLU A 67 8.24 -21.14 0.75
N ASP A 68 9.30 -20.65 0.11
CA ASP A 68 10.23 -19.68 0.70
C ASP A 68 9.96 -18.24 0.25
N GLU A 69 9.04 -18.01 -0.68
CA GLU A 69 8.90 -16.71 -1.34
C GLU A 69 8.37 -15.63 -0.39
N LEU A 70 7.48 -16.00 0.53
CA LEU A 70 6.97 -15.06 1.54
C LEU A 70 8.07 -14.67 2.54
N ASN A 71 8.95 -15.62 2.89
CA ASN A 71 10.12 -15.36 3.73
C ASN A 71 11.11 -14.43 3.00
N TYR A 72 11.35 -14.67 1.71
CA TYR A 72 12.19 -13.80 0.89
C TYR A 72 11.64 -12.36 0.81
N CYS A 73 10.33 -12.18 0.65
CA CYS A 73 9.71 -10.85 0.73
C CYS A 73 9.95 -10.20 2.10
N THR A 74 9.87 -10.99 3.17
CA THR A 74 10.12 -10.52 4.55
C THR A 74 11.57 -10.08 4.76
N GLU A 75 12.54 -10.80 4.20
CA GLU A 75 13.96 -10.42 4.22
C GLU A 75 14.17 -9.08 3.52
N LEU A 76 13.64 -8.92 2.31
CA LEU A 76 13.77 -7.68 1.54
C LEU A 76 13.13 -6.48 2.24
N LEU A 77 11.99 -6.66 2.91
CA LEU A 77 11.32 -5.60 3.65
C LEU A 77 12.01 -5.27 4.99
N LYS A 78 12.76 -6.22 5.57
CA LYS A 78 13.64 -5.94 6.70
C LYS A 78 14.85 -5.10 6.29
N GLU A 79 15.38 -5.32 5.09
CA GLU A 79 16.50 -4.54 4.53
C GLU A 79 16.04 -3.14 4.09
N ASP A 80 14.92 -3.05 3.38
CA ASP A 80 14.33 -1.79 2.92
C ASP A 80 12.80 -1.87 2.97
N ILE A 81 12.22 -1.28 4.01
CA ILE A 81 10.76 -1.23 4.19
C ILE A 81 10.06 -0.39 3.12
N PHE A 82 10.77 0.51 2.43
CA PHE A 82 10.26 1.35 1.34
C PHE A 82 10.35 0.66 -0.03
N ASN A 83 10.76 -0.61 -0.08
CA ASN A 83 10.80 -1.39 -1.29
C ASN A 83 9.38 -1.78 -1.77
N ASN A 84 8.78 -0.90 -2.59
CA ASN A 84 7.46 -1.13 -3.17
C ASN A 84 7.36 -2.42 -4.00
N SER A 85 8.45 -2.84 -4.64
CA SER A 85 8.47 -4.09 -5.41
C SER A 85 8.36 -5.31 -4.52
N ALA A 86 9.00 -5.29 -3.33
CA ALA A 86 8.85 -6.34 -2.32
C ALA A 86 7.44 -6.38 -1.73
N TRP A 87 6.83 -5.24 -1.42
CA TRP A 87 5.40 -5.18 -1.02
C TRP A 87 4.46 -5.75 -2.09
N ASN A 88 4.68 -5.38 -3.35
CA ASN A 88 3.91 -5.93 -4.47
C ASN A 88 4.12 -7.43 -4.64
N GLN A 89 5.36 -7.92 -4.50
CA GLN A 89 5.65 -9.35 -4.54
C GLN A 89 4.96 -10.09 -3.38
N ARG A 90 5.03 -9.54 -2.17
CA ARG A 90 4.33 -10.09 -1.01
C ARG A 90 2.85 -10.24 -1.28
N TYR A 91 2.22 -9.22 -1.88
CA TYR A 91 0.81 -9.24 -2.27
C TYR A 91 0.53 -10.33 -3.31
N PHE A 92 1.39 -10.43 -4.32
CA PHE A 92 1.30 -11.49 -5.33
C PHE A 92 1.37 -12.89 -4.68
N VAL A 93 2.30 -13.12 -3.75
CA VAL A 93 2.48 -14.41 -3.07
C VAL A 93 1.24 -14.79 -2.28
N ILE A 94 0.74 -13.90 -1.41
CA ILE A 94 -0.43 -14.22 -0.57
C ILE A 94 -1.71 -14.43 -1.41
N THR A 95 -1.80 -13.85 -2.61
CA THR A 95 -2.98 -13.96 -3.46
C THR A 95 -2.91 -15.07 -4.50
N ARG A 96 -1.70 -15.50 -4.90
CA ARG A 96 -1.51 -16.47 -5.99
C ARG A 96 -0.90 -17.79 -5.54
N SER A 97 -0.28 -17.85 -4.37
CA SER A 97 0.27 -19.09 -3.85
C SER A 97 -0.85 -20.12 -3.65
N PRO A 98 -0.68 -21.36 -4.13
CA PRO A 98 -1.66 -22.42 -3.92
C PRO A 98 -1.71 -22.91 -2.46
N PHE A 99 -0.73 -22.52 -1.63
CA PHE A 99 -0.57 -23.03 -0.26
C PHE A 99 -1.12 -22.09 0.82
N LEU A 100 -1.34 -20.81 0.51
CA LEU A 100 -1.66 -19.79 1.50
C LEU A 100 -3.16 -19.49 1.64
N GLY A 101 -4.02 -20.09 0.81
CA GLY A 101 -5.47 -19.92 0.91
C GLY A 101 -6.01 -18.54 0.48
N GLY A 102 -5.15 -17.66 -0.07
CA GLY A 102 -5.55 -16.37 -0.60
C GLY A 102 -5.76 -15.29 0.48
N LEU A 103 -6.34 -14.15 0.05
CA LEU A 103 -6.56 -12.99 0.93
C LEU A 103 -7.35 -13.32 2.19
N LYS A 104 -8.40 -14.14 2.08
CA LYS A 104 -9.27 -14.44 3.21
C LYS A 104 -8.52 -15.15 4.35
N ALA A 105 -7.66 -16.11 4.01
CA ALA A 105 -6.89 -16.88 4.98
C ALA A 105 -5.73 -16.06 5.56
N MET A 106 -5.10 -15.21 4.75
CA MET A 106 -3.93 -14.43 5.16
C MET A 106 -4.25 -13.08 5.79
N ARG A 107 -5.50 -12.61 5.73
CA ARG A 107 -5.86 -11.23 6.10
C ARG A 107 -5.38 -10.83 7.50
N GLU A 108 -5.71 -11.63 8.51
CA GLU A 108 -5.43 -11.26 9.90
C GLU A 108 -3.93 -11.09 10.17
N SER A 109 -3.11 -12.07 9.77
CA SER A 109 -1.66 -12.02 9.96
C SER A 109 -1.00 -10.91 9.14
N GLU A 110 -1.46 -10.68 7.91
CA GLU A 110 -0.91 -9.64 7.03
C GLU A 110 -1.33 -8.23 7.46
N VAL A 111 -2.54 -8.06 8.02
CA VAL A 111 -2.98 -6.80 8.63
C VAL A 111 -2.09 -6.46 9.82
N LEU A 112 -1.86 -7.42 10.73
CA LEU A 112 -0.96 -7.23 11.88
C LEU A 112 0.45 -6.82 11.43
N TYR A 113 1.04 -7.59 10.50
CA TYR A 113 2.35 -7.29 9.93
C TYR A 113 2.43 -5.87 9.32
N THR A 114 1.39 -5.47 8.59
CA THR A 114 1.36 -4.18 7.91
C THR A 114 1.15 -3.02 8.89
N ILE A 115 0.35 -3.21 9.93
CA ILE A 115 0.15 -2.22 10.99
C ILE A 115 1.45 -1.97 11.76
N GLU A 116 2.22 -3.01 12.08
CA GLU A 116 3.55 -2.86 12.67
C GLU A 116 4.46 -2.00 11.78
N ALA A 117 4.47 -2.27 10.47
CA ALA A 117 5.24 -1.49 9.51
C ALA A 117 4.78 -0.02 9.42
N ILE A 118 3.47 0.24 9.45
CA ILE A 118 2.89 1.60 9.44
C ILE A 118 3.25 2.36 10.72
N ILE A 119 3.19 1.70 11.88
CA ILE A 119 3.54 2.34 13.16
C ILE A 119 5.01 2.76 13.18
N ALA A 120 5.90 1.93 12.61
CA ALA A 120 7.32 2.22 12.53
C ALA A 120 7.65 3.31 11.50
N TYR A 121 6.99 3.30 10.33
CA TYR A 121 7.26 4.21 9.21
C TYR A 121 5.94 4.72 8.59
N PRO A 122 5.23 5.65 9.26
CA PRO A 122 3.92 6.14 8.81
C PRO A 122 3.96 6.87 7.46
N GLU A 123 5.11 7.42 7.07
CA GLU A 123 5.35 8.06 5.78
C GLU A 123 5.53 7.07 4.59
N ASN A 124 5.57 5.76 4.85
CA ASN A 124 5.72 4.76 3.80
C ASN A 124 4.39 4.50 3.08
N GLU A 125 4.18 5.09 1.91
CA GLU A 125 2.95 4.88 1.12
C GLU A 125 2.67 3.40 0.81
N SER A 126 3.71 2.59 0.59
CA SER A 126 3.56 1.19 0.18
C SER A 126 2.85 0.34 1.23
N SER A 127 3.12 0.54 2.53
CA SER A 127 2.46 -0.21 3.59
C SER A 127 0.97 0.14 3.69
N TRP A 128 0.60 1.42 3.58
CA TRP A 128 -0.80 1.85 3.52
C TRP A 128 -1.55 1.30 2.30
N ARG A 129 -0.91 1.32 1.12
CA ARG A 129 -1.48 0.74 -0.11
C ARG A 129 -1.65 -0.77 0.01
N TYR A 130 -0.68 -1.45 0.61
CA TYR A 130 -0.74 -2.88 0.87
C TYR A 130 -1.91 -3.21 1.82
N LEU A 131 -2.03 -2.49 2.94
CA LEU A 131 -3.11 -2.65 3.91
C LEU A 131 -4.48 -2.55 3.23
N ARG A 132 -4.71 -1.50 2.42
CA ARG A 132 -5.95 -1.36 1.64
C ARG A 132 -6.17 -2.53 0.68
N GLY A 133 -5.10 -3.03 0.05
CA GLY A 133 -5.15 -4.16 -0.87
C GLY A 133 -5.65 -5.46 -0.22
N LEU A 134 -5.41 -5.68 1.08
CA LEU A 134 -5.84 -6.88 1.81
C LEU A 134 -7.36 -7.06 1.87
N TYR A 135 -8.11 -5.98 1.61
CA TYR A 135 -9.57 -5.95 1.61
C TYR A 135 -10.15 -5.77 0.20
N LYS A 136 -9.38 -6.07 -0.84
CA LYS A 136 -9.82 -5.95 -2.23
C LYS A 136 -11.14 -6.69 -2.46
N GLY A 137 -12.19 -5.94 -2.81
CA GLY A 137 -13.54 -6.46 -3.05
C GLY A 137 -14.41 -6.63 -1.80
N GLU A 138 -13.90 -6.32 -0.60
CA GLU A 138 -14.58 -6.45 0.68
C GLU A 138 -14.59 -5.12 1.47
N THR A 139 -15.16 -4.06 0.88
CA THR A 139 -15.22 -2.73 1.49
C THR A 139 -15.87 -2.72 2.87
N THR A 140 -16.92 -3.53 3.09
CA THR A 140 -17.56 -3.65 4.41
C THR A 140 -16.62 -4.21 5.46
N SER A 141 -15.80 -5.21 5.11
CA SER A 141 -14.78 -5.76 6.01
C SER A 141 -13.70 -4.72 6.32
N TRP A 142 -13.33 -3.88 5.34
CA TRP A 142 -12.37 -2.79 5.52
C TRP A 142 -12.86 -1.73 6.51
N VAL A 143 -14.09 -1.25 6.31
CA VAL A 143 -14.72 -0.21 7.14
C VAL A 143 -14.89 -0.67 8.58
N ASN A 144 -15.22 -1.94 8.77
CA ASN A 144 -15.51 -2.51 10.09
C ASN A 144 -14.29 -3.09 10.81
N ASP A 145 -13.09 -3.04 10.23
CA ASP A 145 -11.89 -3.54 10.90
C ASP A 145 -11.38 -2.52 11.93
N PRO A 146 -11.45 -2.82 13.25
CA PRO A 146 -11.03 -1.89 14.28
C PRO A 146 -9.53 -1.63 14.27
N GLN A 147 -8.71 -2.55 13.73
CA GLN A 147 -7.27 -2.38 13.70
C GLN A 147 -6.86 -1.26 12.73
N VAL A 148 -7.59 -1.13 11.62
CA VAL A 148 -7.37 -0.10 10.59
C VAL A 148 -7.70 1.30 11.13
N SER A 149 -8.85 1.46 11.77
CA SER A 149 -9.22 2.73 12.38
C SER A 149 -8.28 3.07 13.55
N SER A 150 -7.95 2.10 14.40
CA SER A 150 -7.02 2.29 15.52
C SER A 150 -5.63 2.79 15.06
N VAL A 151 -5.05 2.19 14.01
CA VAL A 151 -3.75 2.66 13.50
C VAL A 151 -3.86 4.08 12.91
N CYS A 152 -4.96 4.43 12.22
CA CYS A 152 -5.18 5.79 11.73
C CYS A 152 -5.19 6.79 12.89
N LEU A 153 -6.00 6.54 13.92
CA LEU A 153 -6.08 7.41 15.10
C LEU A 153 -4.73 7.55 15.81
N LYS A 154 -4.00 6.44 15.96
CA LYS A 154 -2.67 6.44 16.56
C LYS A 154 -1.71 7.35 15.79
N ILE A 155 -1.66 7.25 14.47
CA ILE A 155 -0.78 8.09 13.65
C ILE A 155 -1.22 9.56 13.68
N LEU A 156 -2.52 9.85 13.58
CA LEU A 156 -3.05 11.22 13.66
C LEU A 156 -2.62 11.92 14.95
N ARG A 157 -2.69 11.21 16.09
CA ARG A 157 -2.29 11.73 17.41
C ARG A 157 -0.80 12.09 17.51
N THR A 158 0.06 11.52 16.65
CA THR A 158 1.49 11.90 16.64
C THR A 158 1.74 13.30 16.06
N LYS A 159 0.77 13.85 15.31
CA LYS A 159 0.90 15.12 14.59
C LYS A 159 2.12 15.18 13.65
N SER A 160 2.63 14.03 13.21
CA SER A 160 3.68 13.91 12.19
C SER A 160 3.34 12.80 11.19
N ASN A 161 3.78 12.94 9.94
CA ASN A 161 3.64 11.91 8.88
C ASN A 161 2.22 11.33 8.72
N TYR A 162 1.19 12.14 8.99
CA TYR A 162 -0.21 11.70 9.06
C TYR A 162 -0.97 11.79 7.73
N VAL A 163 -0.32 12.16 6.63
CA VAL A 163 -0.96 12.35 5.30
C VAL A 163 -1.70 11.07 4.87
N PHE A 164 -1.06 9.90 4.98
CA PHE A 164 -1.67 8.64 4.58
C PHE A 164 -2.74 8.14 5.57
N ALA A 165 -2.60 8.46 6.85
CA ALA A 165 -3.63 8.21 7.85
C ALA A 165 -4.89 9.05 7.56
N LEU A 166 -4.74 10.36 7.27
CA LEU A 166 -5.81 11.25 6.84
C LEU A 166 -6.49 10.75 5.55
N SER A 167 -5.70 10.38 4.54
CA SER A 167 -6.24 9.85 3.29
C SER A 167 -7.02 8.54 3.51
N THR A 168 -6.56 7.70 4.45
CA THR A 168 -7.19 6.41 4.75
C THR A 168 -8.49 6.59 5.52
N ILE A 169 -8.50 7.43 6.57
CA ILE A 169 -9.73 7.73 7.33
C ILE A 169 -10.77 8.44 6.46
N LEU A 170 -10.35 9.32 5.55
CA LEU A 170 -11.24 9.94 4.57
C LEU A 170 -11.93 8.90 3.69
N ASP A 171 -11.17 7.92 3.19
CA ASP A 171 -11.73 6.83 2.39
C ASP A 171 -12.68 5.96 3.23
N LEU A 172 -12.34 5.65 4.49
CA LEU A 172 -13.23 4.92 5.41
C LEU A 172 -14.56 5.67 5.61
N ILE A 173 -14.53 6.97 5.88
CA ILE A 173 -15.74 7.80 6.05
C ILE A 173 -16.58 7.79 4.77
N CYS A 174 -15.95 7.91 3.60
CA CYS A 174 -16.65 7.84 2.31
C CYS A 174 -17.33 6.49 2.07
N PHE A 175 -16.89 5.43 2.75
CA PHE A 175 -17.50 4.09 2.69
C PHE A 175 -18.42 3.78 3.87
N GLY A 176 -18.76 4.76 4.71
CA GLY A 176 -19.74 4.63 5.78
C GLY A 176 -19.15 4.43 7.18
N TYR A 177 -17.84 4.61 7.38
CA TYR A 177 -17.27 4.66 8.73
C TYR A 177 -17.78 5.88 9.50
N LEU A 178 -18.14 5.68 10.77
CA LEU A 178 -18.60 6.75 11.67
C LEU A 178 -17.47 7.09 12.66
N PRO A 179 -16.77 8.23 12.51
CA PRO A 179 -15.74 8.66 13.44
C PRO A 179 -16.33 8.98 14.82
N ASN A 180 -15.67 8.51 15.87
CA ASN A 180 -15.97 8.87 17.25
C ASN A 180 -15.33 10.22 17.65
N GLU A 181 -15.58 10.67 18.89
CA GLU A 181 -15.01 11.93 19.40
C GLU A 181 -13.48 11.97 19.34
N ASP A 182 -12.81 10.85 19.66
CA ASP A 182 -11.34 10.77 19.60
C ASP A 182 -10.77 11.14 18.22
N PHE A 183 -11.46 10.77 17.13
CA PHE A 183 -11.06 11.15 15.78
C PHE A 183 -11.30 12.64 15.50
N ARG A 184 -12.40 13.20 16.02
CA ARG A 184 -12.72 14.62 15.85
C ARG A 184 -11.66 15.46 16.54
N ASP A 185 -11.36 15.16 17.79
CA ASP A 185 -10.31 15.82 18.57
C ASP A 185 -8.96 15.73 17.87
N ALA A 186 -8.60 14.54 17.34
CA ALA A 186 -7.34 14.34 16.63
C ALA A 186 -7.27 15.16 15.33
N ILE A 187 -8.36 15.24 14.56
CA ILE A 187 -8.42 16.00 13.30
C ILE A 187 -8.44 17.51 13.56
N ASP A 188 -9.20 17.96 14.56
CA ASP A 188 -9.26 19.37 14.94
C ASP A 188 -7.91 19.86 15.46
N ALA A 189 -7.18 19.02 16.21
CA ALA A 189 -5.83 19.33 16.65
C ALA A 189 -4.78 19.44 15.52
N LEU A 190 -5.14 19.07 14.28
CA LEU A 190 -4.31 19.23 13.07
C LEU A 190 -4.71 20.47 12.26
N LYS A 191 -5.82 21.15 12.59
CA LYS A 191 -6.21 22.39 11.93
C LYS A 191 -5.21 23.51 12.27
N THR A 192 -4.90 24.33 11.27
CA THR A 192 -4.14 25.57 11.46
C THR A 192 -5.09 26.71 11.84
N ALA A 193 -4.60 27.72 12.56
CA ALA A 193 -5.39 28.89 13.01
C ALA A 193 -6.18 29.62 11.90
N ASP A 194 -5.77 29.49 10.63
CA ASP A 194 -6.51 30.05 9.48
C ASP A 194 -7.83 29.31 9.17
N MET A 195 -8.00 28.06 9.63
CA MET A 195 -9.18 27.21 9.37
C MET A 195 -10.29 27.34 10.45
N ASP A 196 -9.99 27.89 11.63
CA ASP A 196 -10.93 27.96 12.76
C ASP A 196 -12.05 29.00 12.59
N LYS A 197 -12.02 29.81 11.53
CA LYS A 197 -13.03 30.86 11.28
C LYS A 197 -14.34 30.36 10.65
N GLN A 198 -14.50 29.06 10.36
CA GLN A 198 -15.61 28.55 9.55
C GLN A 198 -16.65 27.67 10.25
N ASN A 199 -16.51 27.32 11.54
CA ASN A 199 -17.48 26.43 12.21
C ASN A 199 -18.01 27.06 13.51
N LEU A 200 -19.19 27.69 13.42
CA LEU A 200 -20.00 28.16 14.55
C LEU A 200 -21.43 27.66 14.34
N ASP A 201 -21.67 26.35 14.43
CA ASP A 201 -23.01 25.82 14.70
C ASP A 201 -22.95 24.37 15.23
N ASP A 202 -23.02 24.21 16.56
CA ASP A 202 -22.81 22.95 17.29
C ASP A 202 -24.06 22.06 17.40
N ASN A 203 -25.02 22.15 16.46
CA ASN A 203 -26.32 21.44 16.56
C ASN A 203 -26.66 20.55 15.35
N GLU A 204 -25.67 19.98 14.66
CA GLU A 204 -25.91 19.16 13.46
C GLU A 204 -25.96 17.65 13.74
N LYS A 205 -26.84 16.93 13.03
CA LYS A 205 -27.05 15.47 13.13
C LYS A 205 -25.83 14.68 12.63
N GLY A 206 -25.64 13.43 13.09
CA GLY A 206 -24.44 12.62 12.85
C GLY A 206 -23.96 12.47 11.40
N GLU A 207 -24.86 12.41 10.40
CA GLU A 207 -24.47 12.36 8.98
C GLU A 207 -23.87 13.68 8.48
N GLN A 208 -24.44 14.80 8.92
CA GLN A 208 -23.96 16.14 8.60
C GLN A 208 -22.60 16.40 9.28
N GLN A 209 -22.42 15.90 10.51
CA GLN A 209 -21.12 15.93 11.20
C GLN A 209 -20.04 15.15 10.44
N ASN A 210 -20.35 13.98 9.88
CA ASN A 210 -19.38 13.20 9.09
C ASN A 210 -18.98 13.91 7.80
N LEU A 211 -19.93 14.56 7.13
CA LEU A 211 -19.65 15.37 5.96
C LEU A 211 -18.71 16.53 6.31
N ASN A 212 -18.94 17.19 7.45
CA ASN A 212 -18.06 18.25 7.96
C ASN A 212 -16.64 17.71 8.26
N ILE A 213 -16.51 16.55 8.93
CA ILE A 213 -15.21 15.92 9.19
C ILE A 213 -14.47 15.59 7.89
N ALA A 214 -15.16 15.01 6.90
CA ALA A 214 -14.55 14.69 5.60
C ALA A 214 -14.07 15.94 4.85
N GLN A 215 -14.84 17.04 4.91
CA GLN A 215 -14.45 18.34 4.35
C GLN A 215 -13.23 18.93 5.07
N ASN A 216 -13.18 18.81 6.40
CA ASN A 216 -12.04 19.25 7.22
C ASN A 216 -10.77 18.47 6.85
N ILE A 217 -10.87 17.14 6.73
CA ILE A 217 -9.74 16.29 6.31
C ILE A 217 -9.22 16.72 4.93
N CYS A 218 -10.10 16.93 3.95
CA CYS A 218 -9.68 17.40 2.62
C CYS A 218 -8.95 18.75 2.71
N SER A 219 -9.45 19.69 3.52
CA SER A 219 -8.84 21.01 3.69
C SER A 219 -7.45 20.93 4.32
N ILE A 220 -7.26 20.04 5.30
CA ILE A 220 -5.93 19.76 5.88
C ILE A 220 -5.01 19.16 4.81
N LEU A 221 -5.48 18.17 4.06
CA LEU A 221 -4.72 17.51 2.99
C LEU A 221 -4.31 18.46 1.86
N GLU A 222 -5.14 19.46 1.52
CA GLU A 222 -4.80 20.51 0.55
C GLU A 222 -3.53 21.28 0.95
N GLN A 223 -3.30 21.48 2.26
CA GLN A 223 -2.14 22.18 2.80
C GLN A 223 -0.93 21.26 2.99
N VAL A 224 -1.13 20.05 3.53
CA VAL A 224 -0.01 19.16 3.90
C VAL A 224 0.50 18.27 2.76
N ASP A 225 -0.23 18.18 1.64
CA ASP A 225 0.17 17.46 0.43
C ASP A 225 0.05 18.38 -0.81
N PRO A 226 0.97 19.36 -0.95
CA PRO A 226 0.88 20.41 -1.97
C PRO A 226 1.00 19.88 -3.40
N ILE A 227 1.62 18.71 -3.59
CA ILE A 227 1.74 18.07 -4.90
C ILE A 227 0.35 17.61 -5.40
N ARG A 228 -0.54 17.23 -4.49
CA ARG A 228 -1.88 16.70 -4.81
C ARG A 228 -3.01 17.67 -4.44
N THR A 229 -2.74 18.97 -4.25
CA THR A 229 -3.76 19.97 -3.91
C THR A 229 -4.97 19.95 -4.86
N ASN A 230 -4.75 19.92 -6.18
CA ASN A 230 -5.85 19.84 -7.16
C ASN A 230 -6.70 18.57 -7.00
N TYR A 231 -6.06 17.46 -6.62
CA TYR A 231 -6.77 16.22 -6.33
C TYR A 231 -7.61 16.34 -5.06
N TRP A 232 -7.09 16.97 -4.00
CA TRP A 232 -7.84 17.17 -2.75
C TRP A 232 -9.01 18.14 -2.90
N ILE A 233 -8.85 19.23 -3.67
CA ILE A 233 -9.95 20.14 -4.04
C ILE A 233 -11.03 19.36 -4.80
N TRP A 234 -10.63 18.57 -5.82
CA TRP A 234 -11.56 17.74 -6.56
C TRP A 234 -12.26 16.71 -5.64
N ARG A 235 -11.51 16.07 -4.75
CA ARG A 235 -12.03 15.07 -3.80
C ARG A 235 -13.05 15.68 -2.85
N LYS A 236 -12.78 16.87 -2.32
CA LYS A 236 -13.69 17.66 -1.47
C LYS A 236 -15.01 17.96 -2.18
N SER A 237 -14.96 18.32 -3.47
CA SER A 237 -16.17 18.57 -4.29
C SER A 237 -16.99 17.33 -4.62
N ARG A 238 -16.43 16.12 -4.40
CA ARG A 238 -17.03 14.82 -4.74
C ARG A 238 -17.30 13.95 -3.51
N LEU A 239 -17.27 14.53 -2.32
CA LEU A 239 -17.72 13.83 -1.12
C LEU A 239 -19.19 13.41 -1.32
N PRO A 240 -19.58 12.19 -0.87
CA PRO A 240 -20.96 11.77 -0.98
C PRO A 240 -21.84 12.80 -0.26
N LEU A 241 -22.66 13.51 -1.02
CA LEU A 241 -23.66 14.41 -0.48
C LEU A 241 -24.60 13.55 0.38
N SER A 242 -24.91 14.01 1.59
CA SER A 242 -25.94 13.46 2.45
C SER A 242 -27.16 13.09 1.59
N ALA A 243 -27.52 11.81 1.54
CA ALA A 243 -28.73 11.34 0.89
C ALA A 243 -29.95 11.66 1.76
#